data_AF-A0A7S3RIF7-F1
#
_entry.id   AF-A0A7S3RIF7-F1
#
_cell.length_a   1.000
_cell.length_b   1.000
_cell.length_c   1.000
_cell.angle_alpha   90.00
_cell.angle_beta   90.00
_cell.angle_gamma   90.00
#
_symmetry.space_group_name_H-M   'P 1'
#
loop_
_entity.id
_entity.type
_entity.pdbx_description
1 polymer ?
#
loop_
_entity_poly.entity_id
_entity_poly.type
_entity_poly.pdbx_seq_one_letter_code
_entity_poly.pdbx_strand_id
1 'polypeptide(L)'
;ATECDPASLVGTIRLTGSFGFTQPPQLFRWLADAAARCQAVPCMTNESLGVFSPPLRASLQWGVSETCTYIFLLSGLLGLPRNAWQQFHNQGVDGRLWSKFQMSDYEDLGFTKGQASAAMQGWKGFLETFSQPGSFDPHDTSFIPKGPVLVYPQVILERLVDVDPPNHFEIEYYVNFAWSDRRIFHSCNGYRAEADQPDGDSICSLFWQPKIELPDAVESTIVQELGLTTQVGDEWGAQSSWAGLQHSLAYRQYRQRAKFMVVLDYLSLPFDKHALNFTMRMPGANRRDRACFEVGEPHDATSVELPASQLGSGWKPGYQARVWNGKPHQVRASGKPRHQIWDVTNFEAYSESIESDPLLGLETSEWANANNPAMMLRQLALADNESLALIRERAADGTYHICQVTFSIEITRRNWYHILNYIVMQLVLVLLGWCTFFLPPESIDARLGIAFTMVLAINVFQIVLVENLPETGDLSRLQWFTILNTIVLGLIAVESVVVCGCARALERRHELDRHVKKFVNRPDAHRAVRRIQRAARRLILLQKVAVAVEESLDPQEKGPPSWKERGSARLWSGRRGRHRPSDGWRWMAVRACAEWG
;
A
#
# COMPACT_ATOMS: atom_id res chain seq x y z
N ALA A 1 48.38 48.84 24.14
CA ALA A 1 48.31 47.51 24.78
C ALA A 1 47.11 47.38 25.73
N THR A 2 46.82 48.36 26.60
CA THR A 2 45.66 48.35 27.51
C THR A 2 44.32 48.76 26.88
N GLU A 3 44.31 49.42 25.72
CA GLU A 3 43.07 49.72 24.96
C GLU A 3 42.53 48.54 24.13
N CYS A 4 43.27 47.44 24.00
CA CYS A 4 42.80 46.21 23.34
C CYS A 4 42.18 45.22 24.36
N ASP A 5 41.60 45.75 25.45
CA ASP A 5 40.91 44.96 26.47
C ASP A 5 39.40 44.84 26.11
N PRO A 6 38.88 43.62 25.88
CA PRO A 6 37.56 43.36 25.33
C PRO A 6 36.43 43.59 26.32
N ALA A 7 36.67 43.98 27.58
CA ALA A 7 35.59 44.55 28.39
C ALA A 7 35.02 45.82 27.72
N SER A 8 35.88 46.60 27.05
CA SER A 8 35.49 47.78 26.26
C SER A 8 34.90 47.40 24.90
N LEU A 9 35.47 46.40 24.21
CA LEU A 9 35.04 45.96 22.89
C LEU A 9 33.72 45.18 22.94
N VAL A 10 33.56 44.24 23.88
CA VAL A 10 32.32 43.47 24.11
C VAL A 10 31.23 44.34 24.71
N GLY A 11 31.58 45.33 25.55
CA GLY A 11 30.64 46.36 26.00
C GLY A 11 30.09 47.15 24.82
N THR A 12 30.96 47.51 23.86
CA THR A 12 30.55 48.20 22.62
C THR A 12 29.74 47.27 21.71
N ILE A 13 30.17 46.01 21.50
CA ILE A 13 29.47 45.01 20.67
C ILE A 13 28.10 44.65 21.26
N ARG A 14 27.95 44.52 22.59
CA ARG A 14 26.66 44.30 23.26
C ARG A 14 25.77 45.53 23.18
N LEU A 15 26.32 46.74 23.29
CA LEU A 15 25.58 47.99 23.09
C LEU A 15 25.19 48.18 21.61
N THR A 16 25.93 47.60 20.66
CA THR A 16 25.61 47.61 19.23
C THR A 16 24.86 46.39 18.71
N GLY A 17 24.58 45.39 19.56
CA GLY A 17 23.83 44.16 19.18
C GLY A 17 22.39 44.42 18.76
N SER A 18 21.91 45.66 18.88
CA SER A 18 20.63 46.15 18.39
C SER A 18 20.71 46.89 17.05
N PHE A 19 21.90 47.04 16.44
CA PHE A 19 22.00 47.52 15.06
C PHE A 19 21.74 46.35 14.12
N GLY A 20 20.53 46.30 13.58
CA GLY A 20 20.28 45.53 12.36
C GLY A 20 21.32 45.90 11.30
N PHE A 21 21.65 44.94 10.43
CA PHE A 21 22.68 44.98 9.37
C PHE A 21 22.56 46.15 8.34
N THR A 22 21.77 47.19 8.62
CA THR A 22 21.47 48.33 7.75
C THR A 22 22.34 49.57 7.99
N GLN A 23 23.41 49.52 8.82
CA GLN A 23 24.32 50.67 9.05
C GLN A 23 25.80 50.34 8.73
N PRO A 24 26.16 50.00 7.47
CA PRO A 24 27.52 49.60 7.12
C PRO A 24 28.64 50.63 7.43
N PRO A 25 28.51 51.95 7.16
CA PRO A 25 29.70 52.83 7.16
C PRO A 25 30.29 53.11 8.54
N GLN A 26 29.46 53.14 9.59
CA GLN A 26 29.91 53.47 10.94
C GLN A 26 30.56 52.26 11.63
N LEU A 27 29.97 51.07 11.46
CA LEU A 27 30.56 49.83 11.94
C LEU A 27 31.92 49.58 11.26
N PHE A 28 32.01 49.80 9.94
CA PHE A 28 33.27 49.62 9.22
C PHE A 28 34.37 50.60 9.64
N ARG A 29 34.02 51.87 9.88
CA ARG A 29 34.99 52.84 10.42
C ARG A 29 35.48 52.46 11.81
N TRP A 30 34.56 52.04 12.68
CA TRP A 30 34.91 51.60 14.03
C TRP A 30 35.81 50.34 14.00
N LEU A 31 35.48 49.36 13.16
CA LEU A 31 36.27 48.14 12.98
C LEU A 31 37.68 48.47 12.45
N ALA A 32 37.82 49.35 11.46
CA ALA A 32 39.11 49.78 10.93
C ALA A 32 39.97 50.51 11.98
N ASP A 33 39.37 51.39 12.78
CA ASP A 33 40.06 52.08 13.87
C ASP A 33 40.51 51.12 14.98
N ALA A 34 39.67 50.12 15.32
CA ALA A 34 40.01 49.07 16.27
C ALA A 34 41.17 48.18 15.76
N ALA A 35 41.15 47.84 14.47
CA ALA A 35 42.22 47.07 13.82
C ALA A 35 43.56 47.83 13.86
N ALA A 36 43.55 49.14 13.57
CA ALA A 36 44.73 49.98 13.62
C ALA A 36 45.32 50.07 15.03
N ARG A 37 44.48 50.20 16.07
CA ARG A 37 44.92 50.23 17.47
C ARG A 37 45.49 48.90 17.96
N CYS A 38 44.98 47.78 17.46
CA CYS A 38 45.40 46.44 17.87
C CYS A 38 46.37 45.76 16.88
N GLN A 39 46.94 46.52 15.93
CA GLN A 39 47.86 46.01 14.90
C GLN A 39 47.29 44.88 14.03
N ALA A 40 45.96 44.73 13.97
CA ALA A 40 45.24 43.72 13.18
C ALA A 40 44.89 44.19 11.76
N VAL A 41 45.58 45.23 11.28
CA VAL A 41 45.44 45.81 9.93
C VAL A 41 45.52 44.75 8.81
N PRO A 42 46.38 43.70 8.88
CA PRO A 42 46.44 42.67 7.83
C PRO A 42 45.15 41.88 7.68
N CYS A 43 44.35 41.78 8.74
CA CYS A 43 43.14 40.99 8.74
C CYS A 43 41.93 41.79 8.26
N MET A 44 41.93 43.11 8.44
CA MET A 44 40.85 44.00 8.03
C MET A 44 41.08 44.57 6.62
N THR A 45 40.71 43.80 5.61
CA THR A 45 40.63 44.22 4.22
C THR A 45 39.19 44.51 3.84
N ASN A 46 38.95 45.25 2.74
CA ASN A 46 37.59 45.44 2.23
C ASN A 46 36.90 44.09 1.91
N GLU A 47 37.69 43.05 1.60
CA GLU A 47 37.19 41.69 1.36
C GLU A 47 36.80 40.98 2.66
N SER A 48 37.56 41.13 3.75
CA SER A 48 37.25 40.47 5.03
C SER A 48 36.03 41.02 5.76
N LEU A 49 35.59 42.22 5.38
CA LEU A 49 34.31 42.79 5.79
C LEU A 49 33.10 42.06 5.16
N GLY A 50 33.34 41.23 4.13
CA GLY A 50 32.36 40.30 3.56
C GLY A 50 31.86 39.23 4.54
N VAL A 51 32.57 39.00 5.66
CA VAL A 51 32.13 38.09 6.73
C VAL A 51 30.88 38.61 7.45
N PHE A 52 30.66 39.94 7.46
CA PHE A 52 29.57 40.60 8.20
C PHE A 52 28.60 41.37 7.32
N SER A 53 28.77 41.34 6.00
CA SER A 53 27.88 42.03 5.06
C SER A 53 27.15 41.03 4.16
N PRO A 54 25.85 41.22 3.91
CA PRO A 54 25.13 40.42 2.94
C PRO A 54 25.60 40.73 1.50
N PRO A 55 25.78 39.73 0.62
CA PRO A 55 25.60 38.30 0.89
C PRO A 55 26.72 37.77 1.80
N LEU A 56 26.33 37.07 2.88
CA LEU A 56 27.29 36.48 3.80
C LEU A 56 28.19 35.52 3.02
N ARG A 57 29.47 35.43 3.35
CA ARG A 57 30.32 34.33 2.86
C ARG A 57 30.36 33.24 3.90
N ALA A 58 30.14 31.99 3.47
CA ALA A 58 30.16 30.88 4.38
C ALA A 58 31.57 30.63 4.89
N SER A 59 31.67 30.13 6.13
CA SER A 59 32.95 30.02 6.80
C SER A 59 33.99 29.15 6.12
N LEU A 60 33.53 28.19 5.32
CA LEU A 60 34.37 27.29 4.53
C LEU A 60 34.91 27.94 3.24
N GLN A 61 34.35 29.08 2.83
CA GLN A 61 34.81 29.88 1.69
C GLN A 61 35.67 31.07 2.13
N TRP A 62 35.88 31.26 3.43
CA TRP A 62 36.74 32.32 3.94
C TRP A 62 38.19 32.07 3.54
N GLY A 63 38.81 33.06 2.90
CA GLY A 63 40.24 33.21 2.79
C GLY A 63 40.88 33.61 4.11
N VAL A 64 42.19 33.73 4.11
CA VAL A 64 43.01 33.95 5.30
C VAL A 64 42.62 35.23 6.06
N SER A 65 42.31 36.32 5.34
CA SER A 65 41.92 37.60 5.95
C SER A 65 40.54 37.54 6.62
N GLU A 66 39.60 36.82 6.02
CA GLU A 66 38.23 36.62 6.52
C GLU A 66 38.26 35.76 7.80
N THR A 67 38.95 34.61 7.76
CA THR A 67 39.19 33.75 8.92
C THR A 67 39.88 34.51 10.05
N CYS A 68 40.90 35.30 9.73
CA CYS A 68 41.58 36.11 10.72
C CYS A 68 40.65 37.15 11.37
N THR A 69 39.79 37.81 10.59
CA THR A 69 38.83 38.80 11.11
C THR A 69 37.81 38.17 12.04
N TYR A 70 37.31 36.99 11.68
CA TYR A 70 36.39 36.23 12.52
C TYR A 70 37.03 35.85 13.87
N ILE A 71 38.26 35.33 13.84
CA ILE A 71 39.00 34.98 15.06
C ILE A 71 39.31 36.24 15.88
N PHE A 72 39.68 37.36 15.27
CA PHE A 72 39.93 38.62 15.98
C PHE A 72 38.70 39.07 16.78
N LEU A 73 37.50 38.92 16.23
CA LEU A 73 36.25 39.37 16.86
C LEU A 73 35.66 38.35 17.84
N LEU A 74 35.85 37.05 17.58
CA LEU A 74 35.12 35.98 18.28
C LEU A 74 36.04 34.93 18.95
N SER A 75 37.35 35.17 19.06
CA SER A 75 38.29 34.25 19.72
C SER A 75 37.83 33.85 21.13
N GLY A 76 37.22 34.79 21.86
CA GLY A 76 36.72 34.56 23.22
C GLY A 76 35.57 33.55 23.29
N LEU A 77 34.70 33.49 22.26
CA LEU A 77 33.63 32.49 22.17
C LEU A 77 34.17 31.11 21.81
N LEU A 78 35.29 31.06 21.09
CA LEU A 78 35.98 29.84 20.68
C LEU A 78 36.98 29.34 21.73
N GLY A 79 37.10 29.99 22.88
CA GLY A 79 38.10 29.62 23.90
C GLY A 79 39.55 29.82 23.44
N LEU A 80 39.78 30.59 22.38
CA LEU A 80 41.11 30.94 21.87
C LEU A 80 41.64 32.24 22.51
N PRO A 81 42.96 32.35 22.72
CA PRO A 81 43.55 33.59 23.21
C PRO A 81 43.37 34.72 22.18
N ARG A 82 43.31 35.96 22.65
CA ARG A 82 42.91 37.13 21.83
C ARG A 82 43.89 37.48 20.71
N ASN A 83 45.12 36.98 20.77
CA ASN A 83 46.14 37.11 19.73
C ASN A 83 46.18 35.91 18.77
N ALA A 84 45.27 34.93 18.90
CA ALA A 84 45.20 33.75 18.04
C ALA A 84 45.11 34.12 16.55
N TRP A 85 44.43 35.22 16.23
CA TRP A 85 44.31 35.72 14.86
C TRP A 85 45.68 35.93 14.16
N GLN A 86 46.72 36.31 14.91
CA GLN A 86 48.09 36.48 14.36
C GLN A 86 48.67 35.16 13.90
N GLN A 87 48.49 34.10 14.69
CA GLN A 87 49.00 32.76 14.38
C GLN A 87 48.25 32.18 13.19
N PHE A 88 46.92 32.33 13.12
CA PHE A 88 46.11 31.90 11.98
C PHE A 88 46.48 32.64 10.70
N HIS A 89 46.65 33.97 10.76
CA HIS A 89 47.04 34.76 9.60
C HIS A 89 48.46 34.43 9.11
N ASN A 90 49.43 34.33 10.01
CA ASN A 90 50.83 34.05 9.67
C ASN A 90 51.03 32.66 9.07
N GLN A 91 50.20 31.69 9.47
CA GLN A 91 50.24 30.32 8.95
C GLN A 91 49.34 30.14 7.71
N GLY A 92 48.71 31.20 7.21
CA GLY A 92 47.87 31.15 6.02
C GLY A 92 46.62 30.28 6.20
N VAL A 93 46.06 30.23 7.42
CA VAL A 93 44.91 29.38 7.73
C VAL A 93 43.65 30.01 7.17
N ASP A 94 43.14 29.42 6.09
CA ASP A 94 41.83 29.73 5.53
C ASP A 94 40.72 28.92 6.23
N GLY A 95 39.46 29.24 5.93
CA GLY A 95 38.32 28.60 6.56
C GLY A 95 38.18 27.11 6.23
N ARG A 96 38.66 26.70 5.05
CA ARG A 96 38.65 25.29 4.62
C ARG A 96 39.67 24.49 5.40
N LEU A 97 40.89 24.99 5.58
CA LEU A 97 41.93 24.37 6.37
C LEU A 97 41.52 24.31 7.84
N TRP A 98 40.91 25.39 8.36
CA TRP A 98 40.44 25.44 9.73
C TRP A 98 39.36 24.39 10.03
N SER A 99 38.46 24.10 9.08
CA SER A 99 37.45 23.02 9.22
C SER A 99 38.01 21.62 9.44
N LYS A 100 39.28 21.40 9.06
CA LYS A 100 39.96 20.11 9.18
C LYS A 100 40.85 20.01 10.42
N PHE A 101 41.00 21.10 11.16
CA PHE A 101 41.90 21.14 12.31
C PHE A 101 41.55 20.07 13.33
N GLN A 102 42.51 19.18 13.55
CA GLN A 102 42.56 18.29 14.68
C GLN A 102 43.17 19.00 15.89
N MET A 103 43.06 18.37 17.05
CA MET A 103 43.62 18.91 18.29
C MET A 103 45.13 19.17 18.19
N SER A 104 45.87 18.35 17.43
CA SER A 104 47.30 18.52 17.16
C SER A 104 47.63 19.80 16.39
N ASP A 105 46.79 20.19 15.43
CA ASP A 105 47.05 21.36 14.57
C ASP A 105 46.99 22.66 15.40
N TYR A 106 46.12 22.71 16.40
CA TYR A 106 46.09 23.82 17.36
C TYR A 106 47.31 23.82 18.29
N GLU A 107 47.84 22.65 18.66
CA GLU A 107 49.08 22.55 19.45
C GLU A 107 50.29 23.04 18.63
N ASP A 108 50.34 22.73 17.34
CA ASP A 108 51.38 23.19 16.40
C ASP A 108 51.35 24.71 16.18
N LEU A 109 50.16 25.32 16.27
CA LEU A 109 50.00 26.77 16.31
C LEU A 109 50.44 27.42 17.63
N GLY A 110 50.77 26.60 18.64
CA GLY A 110 51.25 27.04 19.96
C GLY A 110 50.15 27.26 20.99
N PHE A 111 48.94 26.72 20.78
CA PHE A 111 47.86 26.78 21.76
C PHE A 111 47.96 25.65 22.80
N THR A 112 47.44 25.90 24.00
CA THR A 112 47.34 24.87 25.04
C THR A 112 46.26 23.85 24.70
N LYS A 113 46.39 22.61 25.20
CA LYS A 113 45.38 21.54 25.01
C LYS A 113 43.95 21.95 25.38
N GLY A 114 43.81 22.76 26.44
CA GLY A 114 42.50 23.28 26.86
C GLY A 114 41.89 24.24 25.85
N GLN A 115 42.70 25.15 25.30
CA GLN A 115 42.27 26.09 24.26
C GLN A 115 41.98 25.36 22.94
N ALA A 116 42.82 24.40 22.56
CA ALA A 116 42.62 23.55 21.38
C ALA A 116 41.29 22.78 21.46
N SER A 117 40.99 22.16 22.61
CA SER A 117 39.73 21.44 22.82
C SER A 117 38.52 22.37 22.75
N ALA A 118 38.58 23.53 23.40
CA ALA A 118 37.48 24.52 23.38
C ALA A 118 37.23 25.07 21.97
N ALA A 119 38.30 25.39 21.23
CA ALA A 119 38.22 25.89 19.85
C ALA A 119 37.66 24.84 18.89
N MET A 120 38.17 23.61 19.00
CA MET A 120 37.68 22.48 18.22
C MET A 120 36.21 22.19 18.51
N GLN A 121 35.78 22.18 19.78
CA GLN A 121 34.37 21.95 20.13
C GLN A 121 33.46 23.09 19.65
N GLY A 122 33.86 24.35 19.81
CA GLY A 122 33.09 25.50 19.33
C GLY A 122 32.94 25.50 17.81
N TRP A 123 34.03 25.21 17.09
CA TRP A 123 34.01 25.14 15.62
C TRP A 123 33.27 23.91 15.10
N LYS A 124 33.48 22.75 15.71
CA LYS A 124 32.78 21.52 15.34
C LYS A 124 31.27 21.65 15.60
N GLY A 125 30.85 22.23 16.72
CA GLY A 125 29.43 22.51 17.00
C GLY A 125 28.80 23.46 15.97
N PHE A 126 29.56 24.46 15.51
CA PHE A 126 29.14 25.31 14.41
C PHE A 126 28.97 24.53 13.10
N LEU A 127 29.94 23.69 12.71
CA LEU A 127 29.84 22.86 11.50
C LEU A 127 28.73 21.80 11.59
N GLU A 128 28.53 21.20 12.76
CA GLU A 128 27.46 20.25 13.03
C GLU A 128 26.07 20.88 12.84
N THR A 129 25.95 22.21 12.99
CA THR A 129 24.69 22.92 12.74
C THR A 129 24.22 22.74 11.30
N PHE A 130 25.12 22.73 10.30
CA PHE A 130 24.77 22.50 8.88
C PHE A 130 24.27 21.08 8.62
N SER A 131 24.70 20.12 9.44
CA SER A 131 24.31 18.71 9.35
C SER A 131 23.00 18.38 10.06
N GLN A 132 22.41 19.35 10.77
CA GLN A 132 21.15 19.20 11.49
C GLN A 132 19.97 19.78 10.68
N PRO A 133 18.78 19.16 10.79
CA PRO A 133 17.58 19.68 10.15
C PRO A 133 17.12 20.98 10.83
N GLY A 134 16.75 21.98 10.03
CA GLY A 134 15.92 23.09 10.44
C GLY A 134 16.01 24.31 9.51
N SER A 135 15.02 25.19 9.55
CA SER A 135 15.00 26.40 8.70
C SER A 135 15.79 27.55 9.34
N PHE A 136 16.53 28.31 8.53
CA PHE A 136 17.31 29.46 9.01
C PHE A 136 16.58 30.77 8.67
N ASP A 137 16.43 31.65 9.67
CA ASP A 137 15.96 33.02 9.48
C ASP A 137 17.17 33.97 9.40
N PRO A 138 17.46 34.59 8.24
CA PRO A 138 18.61 35.48 8.03
C PRO A 138 18.50 36.79 8.81
N HIS A 139 17.32 37.11 9.36
CA HIS A 139 17.14 38.26 10.23
C HIS A 139 17.35 37.90 11.71
N ASP A 140 17.49 36.62 12.05
CA ASP A 140 17.83 36.18 13.38
C ASP A 140 19.33 35.92 13.50
N THR A 141 19.96 36.65 14.42
CA THR A 141 21.38 36.48 14.79
C THR A 141 21.67 35.15 15.50
N SER A 142 20.63 34.45 15.95
CA SER A 142 20.75 33.11 16.49
C SER A 142 20.81 32.11 15.32
N PHE A 143 21.92 31.39 15.19
CA PHE A 143 22.10 30.26 14.26
C PHE A 143 21.19 29.06 14.61
N ILE A 144 20.09 29.31 15.32
CA ILE A 144 19.17 28.31 15.83
C ILE A 144 18.09 28.08 14.76
N PRO A 145 17.89 26.84 14.32
CA PRO A 145 16.84 26.54 13.36
C PRO A 145 15.44 26.88 13.90
N LYS A 146 14.65 27.61 13.12
CA LYS A 146 13.29 28.08 13.46
C LYS A 146 12.20 27.30 12.71
N GLY A 147 12.00 26.06 13.11
CA GLY A 147 10.91 25.22 12.62
C GLY A 147 11.35 24.12 11.65
N PRO A 148 10.42 23.23 11.28
CA PRO A 148 10.74 22.04 10.51
C PRO A 148 11.17 22.38 9.09
N VAL A 149 12.15 21.63 8.60
CA VAL A 149 12.45 21.58 7.15
C VAL A 149 11.32 20.83 6.46
N LEU A 150 10.67 21.50 5.52
CA LEU A 150 9.67 20.90 4.66
C LEU A 150 10.39 20.20 3.51
N VAL A 151 10.20 18.89 3.43
CA VAL A 151 10.75 18.05 2.36
C VAL A 151 9.62 17.65 1.43
N TYR A 152 9.80 17.91 0.15
CA TYR A 152 8.84 17.59 -0.90
C TYR A 152 9.28 16.32 -1.62
N PRO A 153 8.65 15.18 -1.35
CA PRO A 153 9.00 13.92 -2.00
C PRO A 153 8.34 13.85 -3.39
N GLN A 154 9.14 13.59 -4.42
CA GLN A 154 8.64 13.26 -5.76
C GLN A 154 9.05 11.84 -6.08
N VAL A 155 8.05 10.97 -6.25
CA VAL A 155 8.28 9.55 -6.57
C VAL A 155 7.77 9.27 -7.98
N ILE A 156 8.65 8.68 -8.79
CA ILE A 156 8.36 8.25 -10.14
C ILE A 156 8.43 6.72 -10.17
N LEU A 157 7.30 6.07 -10.40
CA LEU A 157 7.25 4.62 -10.55
C LEU A 157 7.82 4.25 -11.93
N GLU A 158 8.97 3.57 -11.95
CA GLU A 158 9.57 3.11 -13.20
C GLU A 158 8.96 1.78 -13.64
N ARG A 159 8.90 0.82 -12.71
CA ARG A 159 8.45 -0.53 -12.99
C ARG A 159 7.86 -1.21 -11.74
N LEU A 160 6.73 -1.87 -11.94
CA LEU A 160 6.24 -2.92 -11.06
C LEU A 160 6.94 -4.22 -11.47
N VAL A 161 7.82 -4.74 -10.62
CA VAL A 161 8.71 -5.87 -10.94
C VAL A 161 7.98 -7.19 -10.75
N ASP A 162 7.42 -7.38 -9.56
CA ASP A 162 6.70 -8.58 -9.19
C ASP A 162 5.58 -8.28 -8.18
N VAL A 163 4.56 -9.14 -8.16
CA VAL A 163 3.48 -9.11 -7.18
C VAL A 163 3.21 -10.57 -6.79
N ASP A 164 3.81 -10.99 -5.67
CA ASP A 164 3.70 -12.33 -5.10
C ASP A 164 2.93 -12.31 -3.76
N PRO A 165 1.60 -12.35 -3.80
CA PRO A 165 0.74 -12.35 -2.61
C PRO A 165 0.72 -13.72 -1.90
N PRO A 166 0.68 -13.77 -0.56
CA PRO A 166 0.61 -12.65 0.40
C PRO A 166 1.99 -12.11 0.83
N ASN A 167 3.06 -12.57 0.16
CA ASN A 167 4.43 -12.35 0.61
C ASN A 167 4.87 -10.91 0.37
N HIS A 168 4.87 -10.46 -0.88
CA HIS A 168 5.38 -9.14 -1.22
C HIS A 168 4.97 -8.67 -2.62
N PHE A 169 5.03 -7.36 -2.82
CA PHE A 169 5.17 -6.77 -4.16
C PHE A 169 6.51 -6.05 -4.24
N GLU A 170 7.13 -6.13 -5.40
CA GLU A 170 8.42 -5.53 -5.67
C GLU A 170 8.26 -4.40 -6.69
N ILE A 171 8.73 -3.22 -6.31
CA ILE A 171 8.72 -2.04 -7.17
C ILE A 171 10.11 -1.45 -7.31
N GLU A 172 10.33 -0.88 -8.49
CA GLU A 172 11.48 -0.07 -8.81
C GLU A 172 11.00 1.33 -9.14
N TYR A 173 11.50 2.29 -8.37
CA TYR A 173 11.05 3.67 -8.44
C TYR A 173 12.22 4.63 -8.24
N TYR A 174 12.05 5.80 -8.82
CA TYR A 174 12.97 6.90 -8.70
C TYR A 174 12.43 7.89 -7.70
N VAL A 175 13.31 8.40 -6.83
CA VAL A 175 12.96 9.33 -5.77
C VAL A 175 13.75 10.61 -5.92
N ASN A 176 13.05 11.74 -5.81
CA ASN A 176 13.63 13.07 -5.75
C ASN A 176 13.07 13.81 -4.54
N PHE A 177 13.90 14.05 -3.53
CA PHE A 177 13.56 14.93 -2.42
C PHE A 177 14.04 16.32 -2.72
N ALA A 178 13.15 17.30 -2.65
CA ALA A 178 13.50 18.71 -2.70
C ALA A 178 13.25 19.35 -1.33
N TRP A 179 14.17 20.20 -0.87
CA TRP A 179 13.95 21.05 0.30
C TRP A 179 14.68 22.38 0.13
N SER A 180 14.18 23.40 0.83
CA SER A 180 14.84 24.70 0.92
C SER A 180 15.68 24.77 2.17
N ASP A 181 16.95 25.17 2.01
CA ASP A 181 17.85 25.40 3.14
C ASP A 181 18.78 26.55 2.80
N ARG A 182 18.55 27.70 3.45
CA ARG A 182 19.33 28.93 3.24
C ARG A 182 20.80 28.79 3.62
N ARG A 183 21.18 27.74 4.37
CA ARG A 183 22.57 27.47 4.76
C ARG A 183 23.39 26.85 3.61
N ILE A 184 22.76 26.53 2.48
CA ILE A 184 23.43 26.00 1.30
C ILE A 184 24.10 27.14 0.54
N PHE A 185 25.42 27.24 0.65
CA PHE A 185 26.22 28.30 0.02
C PHE A 185 27.12 27.79 -1.13
N HIS A 186 27.13 26.48 -1.37
CA HIS A 186 27.96 25.84 -2.38
C HIS A 186 27.10 24.97 -3.30
N SER A 187 27.31 25.08 -4.61
CA SER A 187 26.62 24.25 -5.59
C SER A 187 27.31 22.89 -5.69
N CYS A 188 26.54 21.85 -5.36
CA CYS A 188 26.91 20.47 -5.41
C CYS A 188 26.29 19.86 -6.66
N ASN A 189 27.04 19.03 -7.38
CA ASN A 189 26.55 18.30 -8.53
C ASN A 189 26.68 16.80 -8.24
N GLY A 190 25.57 16.18 -7.82
CA GLY A 190 25.55 14.79 -7.43
C GLY A 190 25.89 13.82 -8.57
N TYR A 191 25.66 14.21 -9.83
CA TYR A 191 25.92 13.37 -11.01
C TYR A 191 27.39 13.04 -11.26
N ARG A 192 28.33 13.80 -10.69
CA ARG A 192 29.78 13.63 -10.90
C ARG A 192 30.52 12.96 -9.74
N ALA A 193 29.86 12.75 -8.60
CA ALA A 193 30.54 12.48 -7.34
C ALA A 193 31.14 11.06 -7.22
N GLU A 194 30.70 10.07 -7.99
CA GLU A 194 31.16 8.67 -7.83
C GLU A 194 32.31 8.25 -8.74
N ALA A 195 32.64 9.01 -9.80
CA ALA A 195 33.66 8.58 -10.76
C ALA A 195 35.09 9.09 -10.46
N ASP A 196 35.25 10.23 -9.77
CA ASP A 196 36.55 10.93 -9.75
C ASP A 196 37.04 11.45 -8.38
N GLN A 197 36.31 11.26 -7.26
CA GLN A 197 36.79 11.76 -5.96
C GLN A 197 36.59 10.76 -4.82
N PRO A 198 37.67 10.11 -4.33
CA PRO A 198 37.61 9.34 -3.11
C PRO A 198 37.53 10.28 -1.90
N ASP A 199 36.73 9.87 -0.93
CA ASP A 199 36.82 10.24 0.48
C ASP A 199 36.50 11.70 0.89
N GLY A 200 35.33 11.86 1.53
CA GLY A 200 35.14 12.68 2.75
C GLY A 200 35.29 14.20 2.68
N ASP A 201 35.81 14.77 1.58
CA ASP A 201 36.41 16.10 1.58
C ASP A 201 35.63 17.16 0.78
N SER A 202 34.43 16.79 0.32
CA SER A 202 33.54 17.71 -0.40
C SER A 202 32.62 18.44 0.58
N ILE A 203 32.55 19.77 0.46
CA ILE A 203 31.67 20.65 1.26
C ILE A 203 30.21 20.15 1.27
N CYS A 204 29.82 19.43 0.21
CA CYS A 204 28.51 18.81 0.03
C CYS A 204 28.12 17.78 1.09
N SER A 205 29.09 17.11 1.74
CA SER A 205 28.81 16.14 2.81
C SER A 205 28.38 16.80 4.12
N LEU A 206 28.64 18.10 4.29
CA LEU A 206 28.29 18.86 5.49
C LEU A 206 26.81 19.25 5.55
N PHE A 207 26.18 19.39 4.40
CA PHE A 207 24.77 19.76 4.34
C PHE A 207 23.89 18.61 4.82
N TRP A 208 22.91 18.95 5.66
CA TRP A 208 21.89 17.99 6.09
C TRP A 208 21.20 17.36 4.88
N GLN A 209 20.97 16.05 4.97
CA GLN A 209 20.23 15.29 3.96
C GLN A 209 19.10 14.52 4.64
N PRO A 210 17.90 14.46 4.04
CA PRO A 210 16.82 13.64 4.58
C PRO A 210 17.24 12.17 4.55
N LYS A 211 17.28 11.56 5.74
CA LYS A 211 17.33 10.10 5.92
C LYS A 211 15.91 9.59 5.98
N ILE A 212 15.64 8.41 5.44
CA ILE A 212 14.28 7.89 5.30
C ILE A 212 14.27 6.43 5.73
N GLU A 213 13.23 6.08 6.45
CA GLU A 213 12.88 4.72 6.84
C GLU A 213 11.67 4.27 6.04
N LEU A 214 11.69 3.01 5.59
CA LEU A 214 10.56 2.35 4.94
C LEU A 214 10.01 1.31 5.92
N PRO A 215 9.03 1.67 6.77
CA PRO A 215 8.58 0.77 7.84
C PRO A 215 7.87 -0.47 7.30
N ASP A 216 7.23 -0.37 6.13
CA ASP A 216 6.51 -1.50 5.49
C ASP A 216 7.39 -2.32 4.54
N ALA A 217 8.68 -1.97 4.40
CA ALA A 217 9.58 -2.69 3.51
C ALA A 217 10.12 -3.96 4.17
N VAL A 218 9.94 -5.08 3.47
CA VAL A 218 10.58 -6.36 3.81
C VAL A 218 12.07 -6.32 3.46
N GLU A 219 12.38 -5.74 2.31
CA GLU A 219 13.73 -5.60 1.77
C GLU A 219 13.80 -4.30 0.96
N SER A 220 14.89 -3.56 1.09
CA SER A 220 15.09 -2.36 0.26
C SER A 220 16.56 -2.20 -0.10
N THR A 221 16.82 -1.86 -1.36
CA THR A 221 18.16 -1.70 -1.92
C THR A 221 18.20 -0.45 -2.79
N ILE A 222 19.23 0.38 -2.59
CA ILE A 222 19.48 1.53 -3.45
C ILE A 222 20.23 1.01 -4.69
N VAL A 223 19.61 1.11 -5.86
CA VAL A 223 20.16 0.61 -7.13
C VAL A 223 21.20 1.59 -7.67
N GLN A 224 20.91 2.89 -7.55
CA GLN A 224 21.78 3.95 -8.02
C GLN A 224 21.55 5.19 -7.16
N GLU A 225 22.62 5.77 -6.61
CA GLU A 225 22.57 7.05 -5.91
C GLU A 225 23.09 8.14 -6.85
N LEU A 226 22.26 9.15 -7.13
CA LEU A 226 22.68 10.32 -7.93
C LEU A 226 23.23 11.44 -7.04
N GLY A 227 23.35 11.19 -5.74
CA GLY A 227 23.92 12.10 -4.76
C GLY A 227 23.08 13.34 -4.46
N LEU A 228 23.73 14.31 -3.80
CA LEU A 228 23.16 15.62 -3.45
C LEU A 228 23.47 16.62 -4.57
N THR A 229 22.43 17.24 -5.12
CA THR A 229 22.54 18.38 -6.02
C THR A 229 22.00 19.62 -5.34
N THR A 230 22.75 20.72 -5.34
CA THR A 230 22.30 21.96 -4.70
C THR A 230 22.38 23.15 -5.65
N GLN A 231 21.42 24.05 -5.50
CA GLN A 231 21.34 25.32 -6.19
C GLN A 231 21.40 26.44 -5.15
N VAL A 232 22.39 27.32 -5.31
CA VAL A 232 22.61 28.43 -4.38
C VAL A 232 21.72 29.60 -4.81
N GLY A 233 20.94 30.13 -3.87
CA GLY A 233 20.04 31.25 -4.12
C GLY A 233 20.77 32.61 -4.22
N ASP A 234 20.03 33.64 -4.61
CA ASP A 234 20.54 35.02 -4.75
C ASP A 234 21.07 35.59 -3.43
N GLU A 235 20.64 35.03 -2.29
CA GLU A 235 21.07 35.39 -0.93
C GLU A 235 22.58 35.21 -0.67
N TRP A 236 23.25 34.38 -1.46
CA TRP A 236 24.72 34.19 -1.44
C TRP A 236 25.44 34.92 -2.59
N GLY A 237 24.75 35.79 -3.32
CA GLY A 237 25.33 36.55 -4.44
C GLY A 237 25.63 35.71 -5.68
N ALA A 238 24.96 34.57 -5.83
CA ALA A 238 25.19 33.66 -6.94
C ALA A 238 24.77 34.29 -8.29
N GLN A 239 25.74 34.49 -9.20
CA GLN A 239 25.49 34.71 -10.63
C GLN A 239 25.05 33.41 -11.32
N SER A 240 24.01 32.74 -10.81
CA SER A 240 23.54 31.50 -11.43
C SER A 240 22.79 31.83 -12.74
N SER A 241 22.92 30.98 -13.76
CA SER A 241 22.28 31.15 -15.08
C SER A 241 20.75 31.04 -15.06
N TRP A 242 20.16 30.79 -13.88
CA TRP A 242 18.73 30.61 -13.65
C TRP A 242 18.26 31.76 -12.76
N ALA A 243 17.92 32.89 -13.37
CA ALA A 243 17.50 34.08 -12.65
C ALA A 243 16.21 33.81 -11.84
N GLY A 244 16.24 34.04 -10.51
CA GLY A 244 15.02 34.20 -9.70
C GLY A 244 14.84 33.32 -8.45
N LEU A 245 15.82 32.51 -8.04
CA LEU A 245 15.71 31.75 -6.79
C LEU A 245 16.07 32.62 -5.58
N GLN A 246 15.07 32.99 -4.78
CA GLN A 246 15.28 33.77 -3.55
C GLN A 246 16.02 32.96 -2.47
N HIS A 247 15.86 31.65 -2.45
CA HIS A 247 16.40 30.75 -1.43
C HIS A 247 17.19 29.60 -2.06
N SER A 248 18.19 29.14 -1.35
CA SER A 248 19.00 28.00 -1.77
C SER A 248 18.22 26.69 -1.64
N LEU A 249 18.31 25.85 -2.67
CA LEU A 249 17.55 24.60 -2.80
C LEU A 249 18.50 23.41 -2.84
N ALA A 250 18.08 22.31 -2.24
CA ALA A 250 18.74 21.02 -2.34
C ALA A 250 17.82 19.96 -2.90
N TYR A 251 18.43 19.05 -3.66
CA TYR A 251 17.81 17.90 -4.26
C TYR A 251 18.62 16.66 -3.91
N ARG A 252 17.97 15.64 -3.35
CA ARG A 252 18.57 14.30 -3.19
C ARG A 252 17.84 13.33 -4.09
N GLN A 253 18.62 12.66 -4.93
CA GLN A 253 18.11 11.85 -6.02
C GLN A 253 18.69 10.45 -5.96
N TYR A 254 17.83 9.44 -6.01
CA TYR A 254 18.27 8.05 -6.09
C TYR A 254 17.19 7.15 -6.69
N ARG A 255 17.65 6.03 -7.23
CA ARG A 255 16.81 4.93 -7.72
C ARG A 255 16.81 3.82 -6.68
N GLN A 256 15.63 3.39 -6.26
CA GLN A 256 15.46 2.39 -5.22
C GLN A 256 14.61 1.23 -5.73
N ARG A 257 14.99 0.01 -5.32
CA ARG A 257 14.23 -1.21 -5.50
C ARG A 257 13.86 -1.74 -4.13
N ALA A 258 12.57 -1.91 -3.88
CA ALA A 258 12.07 -2.33 -2.58
C ALA A 258 10.92 -3.33 -2.71
N LYS A 259 10.85 -4.22 -1.72
CA LYS A 259 9.80 -5.21 -1.53
C LYS A 259 8.96 -4.81 -0.33
N PHE A 260 7.65 -4.77 -0.52
CA PHE A 260 6.69 -4.38 0.49
C PHE A 260 5.67 -5.51 0.67
N MET A 261 5.16 -5.70 1.89
CA MET A 261 4.12 -6.69 2.14
C MET A 261 2.83 -6.31 1.41
N VAL A 262 2.10 -7.29 0.86
CA VAL A 262 0.78 -7.07 0.27
C VAL A 262 -0.16 -8.23 0.54
N VAL A 263 -1.40 -7.89 0.82
CA VAL A 263 -2.53 -8.83 0.83
C VAL A 263 -3.49 -8.42 -0.28
N LEU A 264 -3.85 -9.36 -1.14
CA LEU A 264 -4.77 -9.13 -2.26
C LEU A 264 -6.15 -9.74 -1.96
N ASP A 265 -7.21 -9.09 -2.46
CA ASP A 265 -8.59 -9.59 -2.37
C ASP A 265 -9.03 -10.28 -3.67
N TYR A 266 -9.25 -11.60 -3.59
CA TYR A 266 -9.60 -12.44 -4.74
C TYR A 266 -11.10 -12.57 -5.03
N LEU A 267 -11.96 -11.88 -4.27
CA LEU A 267 -13.41 -11.98 -4.42
C LEU A 267 -13.86 -11.74 -5.86
N SER A 268 -13.26 -10.77 -6.55
CA SER A 268 -13.68 -10.33 -7.89
C SER A 268 -12.87 -10.91 -9.06
N LEU A 269 -12.04 -11.92 -8.83
CA LEU A 269 -11.22 -12.56 -9.87
C LEU A 269 -12.06 -13.03 -11.08
N PRO A 270 -11.66 -12.78 -12.34
CA PRO A 270 -10.40 -12.14 -12.81
C PRO A 270 -10.50 -10.63 -13.05
N PHE A 271 -11.55 -9.97 -12.59
CA PHE A 271 -11.79 -8.52 -12.77
C PHE A 271 -11.36 -7.71 -11.53
N ASP A 272 -10.35 -8.21 -10.84
CA ASP A 272 -9.87 -7.70 -9.58
C ASP A 272 -9.08 -6.39 -9.75
N LYS A 273 -9.26 -5.50 -8.76
CA LYS A 273 -8.55 -4.24 -8.60
C LYS A 273 -7.97 -4.19 -7.20
N HIS A 274 -6.73 -3.76 -7.07
CA HIS A 274 -6.03 -3.72 -5.79
C HIS A 274 -5.29 -2.40 -5.62
N ALA A 275 -5.12 -1.99 -4.37
CA ALA A 275 -4.27 -0.86 -4.01
C ALA A 275 -3.02 -1.40 -3.30
N LEU A 276 -1.85 -1.13 -3.86
CA LEU A 276 -0.56 -1.43 -3.25
C LEU A 276 -0.06 -0.18 -2.54
N ASN A 277 0.02 -0.23 -1.21
CA ASN A 277 0.45 0.89 -0.41
C ASN A 277 1.88 0.69 0.07
N PHE A 278 2.68 1.75 0.05
CA PHE A 278 3.95 1.78 0.76
C PHE A 278 4.18 3.14 1.40
N THR A 279 4.87 3.15 2.53
CA THR A 279 5.09 4.37 3.33
C THR A 279 6.57 4.74 3.39
N MET A 280 6.83 6.04 3.41
CA MET A 280 8.13 6.62 3.73
C MET A 280 7.99 7.43 5.01
N ARG A 281 8.92 7.22 5.95
CA ARG A 281 8.95 7.88 7.25
C ARG A 281 10.28 8.58 7.48
N MET A 282 10.26 9.74 8.13
CA MET A 282 11.49 10.37 8.60
C MET A 282 11.94 9.80 9.96
N PRO A 283 13.21 9.38 10.10
CA PRO A 283 13.78 8.89 11.36
C PRO A 283 13.87 10.03 12.37
N GLY A 284 13.45 9.77 13.61
CA GLY A 284 13.58 10.77 14.69
C GLY A 284 12.62 11.96 14.58
N ALA A 285 11.52 11.84 13.80
CA ALA A 285 10.40 12.78 13.75
C ALA A 285 9.61 12.89 15.08
N ASN A 286 10.21 12.49 16.19
CA ASN A 286 9.63 12.57 17.52
C ASN A 286 9.51 14.02 18.04
N ARG A 287 10.05 15.00 17.31
CA ARG A 287 9.87 16.44 17.56
C ARG A 287 9.45 17.14 16.27
N ARG A 288 8.38 17.94 16.37
CA ARG A 288 7.76 18.75 15.29
C ARG A 288 8.73 19.75 14.63
N ASP A 289 9.86 20.02 15.27
CA ASP A 289 10.72 21.17 14.95
C ASP A 289 11.87 20.83 13.99
N ARG A 290 11.97 19.58 13.52
CA ARG A 290 13.13 19.09 12.75
C ARG A 290 12.87 19.03 11.25
N ALA A 291 12.12 18.04 10.77
CA ALA A 291 11.80 17.91 9.35
C ALA A 291 10.51 17.11 9.15
N CYS A 292 9.72 17.46 8.13
CA CYS A 292 8.47 16.78 7.80
C CYS A 292 8.23 16.75 6.29
N PHE A 293 7.46 15.75 5.84
CA PHE A 293 7.02 15.67 4.46
C PHE A 293 5.85 16.60 4.21
N GLU A 294 5.86 17.27 3.06
CA GLU A 294 4.74 18.04 2.56
C GLU A 294 4.40 17.62 1.13
N VAL A 295 3.11 17.35 0.88
CA VAL A 295 2.60 16.98 -0.44
C VAL A 295 2.02 18.22 -1.13
N GLY A 296 2.64 18.65 -2.23
CA GLY A 296 2.29 19.85 -3.00
C GLY A 296 3.44 20.37 -3.88
N GLU A 297 3.22 21.44 -4.63
CA GLU A 297 4.33 22.15 -5.26
C GLU A 297 5.11 22.90 -4.17
N PRO A 298 6.44 22.78 -4.10
CA PRO A 298 7.23 23.70 -3.28
C PRO A 298 6.96 25.12 -3.77
N HIS A 299 6.63 26.04 -2.86
CA HIS A 299 6.27 27.42 -3.21
C HIS A 299 7.31 28.15 -4.08
N ASP A 300 8.57 27.68 -4.05
CA ASP A 300 9.71 28.29 -4.76
C ASP A 300 10.56 27.34 -5.62
N ALA A 301 10.22 26.05 -5.76
CA ALA A 301 11.10 25.12 -6.51
C ALA A 301 10.60 24.82 -7.92
N THR A 302 11.46 25.11 -8.90
CA THR A 302 11.35 24.53 -10.24
C THR A 302 11.60 23.03 -10.15
N SER A 303 10.67 22.20 -10.65
CA SER A 303 10.94 20.77 -10.82
C SER A 303 12.11 20.59 -11.79
N VAL A 304 13.22 20.05 -11.31
CA VAL A 304 14.34 19.65 -12.17
C VAL A 304 13.89 18.39 -12.91
N GLU A 305 13.45 18.54 -14.16
CA GLU A 305 13.19 17.38 -15.03
C GLU A 305 14.52 16.71 -15.37
N LEU A 306 14.60 15.41 -15.11
CA LEU A 306 15.76 14.60 -15.46
C LEU A 306 15.90 14.50 -16.99
N PRO A 307 17.14 14.47 -17.52
CA PRO A 307 17.36 14.28 -18.94
C PRO A 307 16.73 12.97 -19.42
N ALA A 308 16.09 13.03 -20.59
CA ALA A 308 15.41 11.93 -21.28
C ALA A 308 16.22 10.62 -21.39
N SER A 309 17.55 10.69 -21.30
CA SER A 309 18.45 9.54 -21.30
C SER A 309 18.27 8.61 -20.09
N GLN A 310 17.70 9.11 -18.98
CA GLN A 310 17.50 8.33 -17.74
C GLN A 310 16.07 7.79 -17.57
N LEU A 311 15.10 8.22 -18.38
CA LEU A 311 13.68 7.85 -18.27
C LEU A 311 13.25 6.71 -19.22
N GLY A 312 14.20 6.02 -19.85
CA GLY A 312 13.94 4.97 -20.83
C GLY A 312 13.45 5.52 -22.17
N SER A 313 13.61 4.70 -23.22
CA SER A 313 13.55 5.04 -24.66
C SER A 313 12.29 5.72 -25.27
N GLY A 314 11.37 6.26 -24.46
CA GLY A 314 10.11 6.85 -24.91
C GLY A 314 10.07 8.39 -25.06
N TRP A 315 11.04 9.12 -24.51
CA TRP A 315 11.02 10.60 -24.51
C TRP A 315 11.76 11.18 -25.72
N LYS A 316 11.11 12.03 -26.53
CA LYS A 316 11.73 12.66 -27.73
C LYS A 316 12.35 14.02 -27.37
N PRO A 317 13.59 14.33 -27.81
CA PRO A 317 14.21 15.64 -27.60
C PRO A 317 13.49 16.70 -28.46
N GLY A 318 12.99 17.77 -27.82
CA GLY A 318 12.34 18.88 -28.53
C GLY A 318 11.14 19.52 -27.82
N TYR A 319 10.63 18.92 -26.75
CA TYR A 319 9.67 19.58 -25.87
C TYR A 319 10.44 20.50 -24.91
N GLN A 320 10.34 21.81 -25.12
CA GLN A 320 10.73 22.78 -24.09
C GLN A 320 9.87 22.52 -22.85
N ALA A 321 10.51 22.51 -21.68
CA ALA A 321 9.85 22.38 -20.39
C ALA A 321 8.75 23.44 -20.30
N ARG A 322 7.48 23.03 -20.38
CA ARG A 322 6.39 23.90 -19.98
C ARG A 322 6.45 23.96 -18.47
N VAL A 323 6.67 25.16 -17.93
CA VAL A 323 6.36 25.50 -16.53
C VAL A 323 4.93 25.05 -16.28
N TRP A 324 4.77 23.93 -15.60
CA TRP A 324 3.46 23.37 -15.30
C TRP A 324 2.99 23.98 -13.99
N ASN A 325 2.10 24.97 -14.09
CA ASN A 325 1.20 25.31 -13.00
C ASN A 325 0.09 24.25 -12.97
N GLY A 326 0.04 23.39 -11.95
CA GLY A 326 -1.24 22.79 -11.58
C GLY A 326 -1.27 21.32 -11.11
N LYS A 327 -1.82 21.20 -9.89
CA LYS A 327 -2.48 20.08 -9.18
C LYS A 327 -1.58 19.16 -8.31
N PRO A 328 -2.03 18.83 -7.07
CA PRO A 328 -1.21 18.32 -5.96
C PRO A 328 -0.74 16.86 -6.07
N HIS A 329 -0.79 16.23 -7.24
CA HIS A 329 -0.37 14.83 -7.39
C HIS A 329 1.14 14.77 -7.71
N GLN A 330 1.97 14.77 -6.66
CA GLN A 330 3.46 14.70 -6.70
C GLN A 330 4.04 13.38 -7.26
N VAL A 331 3.18 12.55 -7.81
CA VAL A 331 3.44 11.15 -8.10
C VAL A 331 3.24 10.92 -9.59
N ARG A 332 4.21 10.29 -10.24
CA ARG A 332 4.14 10.02 -11.69
C ARG A 332 4.44 8.56 -11.96
N ALA A 333 3.59 7.91 -12.76
CA ALA A 333 3.98 6.66 -13.40
C ALA A 333 4.79 6.99 -14.66
N SER A 334 5.91 6.29 -14.89
CA SER A 334 6.60 6.32 -16.17
C SER A 334 5.65 5.88 -17.30
N GLY A 335 6.00 6.16 -18.56
CA GLY A 335 5.15 5.83 -19.72
C GLY A 335 4.83 4.34 -19.80
N LYS A 336 3.67 3.93 -19.27
CA LYS A 336 3.18 2.55 -19.11
C LYS A 336 4.22 1.63 -18.46
N PRO A 337 4.35 1.58 -17.12
CA PRO A 337 5.15 0.53 -16.48
C PRO A 337 4.59 -0.83 -16.91
N ARG A 338 5.32 -1.53 -17.79
CA ARG A 338 4.84 -2.78 -18.39
C ARG A 338 5.04 -3.91 -17.39
N HIS A 339 3.99 -4.26 -16.66
CA HIS A 339 3.89 -5.57 -16.04
C HIS A 339 3.14 -6.52 -16.99
N GLN A 340 3.45 -7.82 -16.93
CA GLN A 340 2.84 -8.82 -17.82
C GLN A 340 1.37 -9.09 -17.45
N ILE A 341 1.11 -9.12 -16.14
CA ILE A 341 -0.18 -9.52 -15.55
C ILE A 341 -1.02 -8.31 -15.12
N TRP A 342 -0.37 -7.22 -14.74
CA TRP A 342 -1.00 -6.09 -14.04
C TRP A 342 -0.87 -4.80 -14.86
N ASP A 343 -1.89 -3.96 -14.80
CA ASP A 343 -1.88 -2.61 -15.34
C ASP A 343 -2.07 -1.61 -14.20
N VAL A 344 -1.13 -0.65 -14.08
CA VAL A 344 -1.22 0.45 -13.11
C VAL A 344 -2.23 1.47 -13.62
N THR A 345 -3.33 1.68 -12.90
CA THR A 345 -4.40 2.60 -13.30
C THR A 345 -4.26 3.98 -12.67
N ASN A 346 -3.84 4.03 -11.41
CA ASN A 346 -3.68 5.26 -10.67
C ASN A 346 -2.47 5.16 -9.74
N PHE A 347 -1.85 6.30 -9.44
CA PHE A 347 -0.74 6.36 -8.51
C PHE A 347 -0.82 7.70 -7.76
N GLU A 348 -1.17 7.63 -6.47
CA GLU A 348 -1.44 8.79 -5.63
C GLU A 348 -0.54 8.78 -4.38
N ALA A 349 -0.33 9.96 -3.78
CA ALA A 349 0.32 10.10 -2.49
C ALA A 349 -0.54 10.96 -1.57
N TYR A 350 -0.50 10.64 -0.28
CA TYR A 350 -1.05 11.45 0.77
C TYR A 350 -0.07 11.51 1.94
N SER A 351 0.18 12.71 2.45
CA SER A 351 0.93 12.90 3.68
C SER A 351 0.00 12.71 4.87
N GLU A 352 0.44 11.93 5.83
CA GLU A 352 -0.27 11.75 7.09
C GLU A 352 0.64 12.27 8.21
N SER A 353 0.18 13.30 8.92
CA SER A 353 0.79 13.72 10.17
C SER A 353 0.00 13.09 11.30
N ILE A 354 0.45 11.93 11.77
CA ILE A 354 -0.21 11.28 12.91
C ILE A 354 0.30 11.96 14.19
N GLU A 355 -0.63 12.54 14.94
CA GLU A 355 -0.39 12.94 16.32
C GLU A 355 -0.51 11.70 17.19
N SER A 356 0.62 11.03 17.44
CA SER A 356 0.64 9.85 18.28
C SER A 356 0.95 10.27 19.71
N ASP A 357 -0.04 10.18 20.61
CA ASP A 357 0.24 10.12 22.04
C ASP A 357 1.03 8.82 22.29
N PRO A 358 2.23 8.88 22.89
CA PRO A 358 3.04 7.69 23.16
C PRO A 358 2.29 6.64 24.00
N LEU A 359 1.24 7.03 24.73
CA LEU A 359 0.34 6.12 25.45
C LEU A 359 -0.68 5.42 24.52
N LEU A 360 -1.12 6.06 23.44
CA LEU A 360 -2.05 5.46 22.46
C LEU A 360 -1.36 4.43 21.56
N GLY A 361 -0.09 4.66 21.20
CA GLY A 361 0.71 3.69 20.44
C GLY A 361 0.98 2.38 21.21
N LEU A 362 0.91 2.43 22.55
CA LEU A 362 0.91 1.25 23.42
C LEU A 362 -0.45 0.52 23.44
N GLU A 363 -1.54 1.18 23.07
CA GLU A 363 -2.88 0.59 22.98
C GLU A 363 -3.14 -0.10 21.64
N THR A 364 -2.53 0.35 20.54
CA THR A 364 -2.83 -0.13 19.18
C THR A 364 -1.92 -1.23 18.66
N SER A 365 -0.83 -1.60 19.34
CA SER A 365 0.00 -2.72 18.91
C SER A 365 -0.73 -4.05 19.15
N GLU A 366 -0.98 -4.83 18.10
CA GLU A 366 -1.65 -6.15 18.12
C GLU A 366 -0.92 -7.22 18.98
N TRP A 367 0.21 -6.87 19.63
CA TRP A 367 1.05 -7.78 20.43
C TRP A 367 1.06 -7.41 21.92
N ALA A 368 -0.09 -7.01 22.46
CA ALA A 368 -0.28 -6.77 23.90
C ALA A 368 -0.49 -8.10 24.67
N ASN A 369 0.52 -8.98 24.67
CA ASN A 369 0.57 -10.14 25.55
C ASN A 369 1.15 -9.75 26.92
N ALA A 370 0.76 -10.46 27.99
CA ALA A 370 1.14 -10.17 29.39
C ALA A 370 2.66 -10.10 29.67
N ASN A 371 3.50 -10.56 28.74
CA ASN A 371 4.96 -10.54 28.84
C ASN A 371 5.61 -9.37 28.08
N ASN A 372 4.83 -8.46 27.50
CA ASN A 372 5.34 -7.29 26.79
C ASN A 372 5.70 -6.18 27.81
N PRO A 373 6.94 -5.66 27.84
CA PRO A 373 7.34 -4.57 28.74
C PRO A 373 6.47 -3.32 28.58
N ALA A 374 5.86 -3.10 27.42
CA ALA A 374 4.84 -2.08 27.16
C ALA A 374 3.61 -2.17 28.08
N MET A 375 3.09 -3.39 28.28
CA MET A 375 1.90 -3.64 29.11
C MET A 375 2.21 -3.52 30.60
N MET A 376 3.43 -3.91 31.00
CA MET A 376 3.92 -3.75 32.37
C MET A 376 4.10 -2.27 32.72
N LEU A 377 4.61 -1.46 31.78
CA LEU A 377 4.69 0.00 31.92
C LEU A 377 3.29 0.63 32.06
N ARG A 378 2.29 0.15 31.31
CA ARG A 378 0.89 0.56 31.43
C ARG A 378 0.29 0.26 32.81
N GLN A 379 0.48 -0.96 33.33
CA GLN A 379 -0.04 -1.33 34.65
C GLN A 379 0.59 -0.50 35.77
N LEU A 380 1.90 -0.23 35.67
CA LEU A 380 2.61 0.64 36.61
C LEU A 380 2.15 2.09 36.52
N ALA A 381 1.91 2.60 35.31
CA ALA A 381 1.39 3.95 35.09
C ALA A 381 -0.06 4.12 35.60
N LEU A 382 -0.94 3.12 35.42
CA LEU A 382 -2.32 3.16 35.90
C LEU A 382 -2.48 2.93 37.41
N ALA A 383 -1.45 2.38 38.07
CA ALA A 383 -1.48 2.10 39.51
C ALA A 383 -1.28 3.36 40.37
N ASP A 384 -0.72 4.44 39.82
CA ASP A 384 -0.41 5.66 40.56
C ASP A 384 -0.65 6.92 39.72
N ASN A 385 -1.55 7.79 40.20
CA ASN A 385 -1.96 8.99 39.48
C ASN A 385 -0.85 10.07 39.44
N GLU A 386 0.10 10.07 40.38
CA GLU A 386 1.23 11.02 40.37
C GLU A 386 2.29 10.65 39.33
N SER A 387 2.63 9.36 39.21
CA SER A 387 3.51 8.89 38.14
C SER A 387 2.87 8.98 36.76
N LEU A 388 1.55 8.82 36.64
CA LEU A 388 0.79 9.15 35.42
C LEU A 388 0.90 10.63 35.07
N ALA A 389 0.84 11.55 36.04
CA ALA A 389 1.02 12.98 35.82
C ALA A 389 2.46 13.33 35.40
N LEU A 390 3.49 12.71 35.99
CA LEU A 390 4.89 12.89 35.60
C LEU A 390 5.21 12.28 34.23
N ILE A 391 4.65 11.11 33.90
CA ILE A 391 4.77 10.52 32.55
C ILE A 391 4.04 11.40 31.55
N ARG A 392 2.84 11.91 31.89
CA ARG A 392 2.07 12.82 31.05
C ARG A 392 2.72 14.18 30.90
N GLU A 393 3.42 14.70 31.91
CA GLU A 393 4.20 15.94 31.84
C GLU A 393 5.46 15.75 30.99
N ARG A 394 6.15 14.61 31.15
CA ARG A 394 7.32 14.23 30.34
C ARG A 394 6.97 13.79 28.92
N ALA A 395 5.73 13.36 28.68
CA ALA A 395 5.15 13.07 27.36
C ALA A 395 4.46 14.30 26.75
N ALA A 396 3.93 15.23 27.54
CA ALA A 396 3.38 16.51 27.08
C ALA A 396 4.48 17.44 26.54
N ASP A 397 5.73 17.24 26.97
CA ASP A 397 6.93 17.85 26.38
C ASP A 397 7.29 17.27 24.99
N GLY A 398 6.48 16.34 24.45
CA GLY A 398 6.68 15.79 23.12
C GLY A 398 5.41 15.13 22.59
N THR A 399 4.50 15.92 22.00
CA THR A 399 3.61 15.37 20.98
C THR A 399 4.47 14.82 19.85
N TYR A 400 4.50 13.50 19.71
CA TYR A 400 5.25 12.85 18.65
C TYR A 400 4.46 13.04 17.35
N HIS A 401 5.01 13.83 16.44
CA HIS A 401 4.42 14.03 15.12
C HIS A 401 5.09 13.07 14.16
N ILE A 402 4.44 11.94 13.88
CA ILE A 402 4.95 11.03 12.87
C ILE A 402 4.73 11.69 11.52
N CYS A 403 5.82 12.18 10.92
CA CYS A 403 5.83 12.71 9.58
C CYS A 403 6.10 11.57 8.60
N GLN A 404 5.02 11.05 8.01
CA GLN A 404 5.04 9.99 7.00
C GLN A 404 4.26 10.38 5.75
N VAL A 405 4.67 9.82 4.63
CA VAL A 405 3.95 9.93 3.36
C VAL A 405 3.65 8.53 2.85
N THR A 406 2.38 8.31 2.51
CA THR A 406 1.91 7.02 2.01
C THR A 406 1.61 7.16 0.53
N PHE A 407 2.14 6.23 -0.25
CA PHE A 407 1.94 6.13 -1.68
C PHE A 407 1.02 4.95 -1.97
N SER A 408 -0.04 5.19 -2.75
CA SER A 408 -1.03 4.20 -3.14
C SER A 408 -0.99 3.97 -4.64
N ILE A 409 -0.62 2.75 -5.06
CA ILE A 409 -0.59 2.31 -6.45
C ILE A 409 -1.84 1.46 -6.71
N GLU A 410 -2.77 1.97 -7.50
CA GLU A 410 -3.91 1.17 -7.95
C GLU A 410 -3.52 0.32 -9.16
N ILE A 411 -3.71 -0.99 -9.04
CA ILE A 411 -3.44 -1.98 -10.08
C ILE A 411 -4.72 -2.73 -10.48
N THR A 412 -4.78 -3.11 -11.75
CA THR A 412 -5.87 -3.92 -12.31
C THR A 412 -5.32 -5.10 -13.09
N ARG A 413 -5.96 -6.26 -12.98
CA ARG A 413 -5.48 -7.48 -13.64
C ARG A 413 -5.85 -7.48 -15.12
N ARG A 414 -4.94 -7.93 -15.98
CA ARG A 414 -5.22 -8.28 -17.37
C ARG A 414 -6.01 -9.59 -17.43
N ASN A 415 -7.32 -9.46 -17.53
CA ASN A 415 -8.27 -10.57 -17.47
C ASN A 415 -8.29 -11.49 -18.70
N TRP A 416 -7.73 -11.07 -19.85
CA TRP A 416 -7.90 -11.77 -21.12
C TRP A 416 -7.41 -13.22 -21.12
N TYR A 417 -6.28 -13.48 -20.46
CA TYR A 417 -5.75 -14.83 -20.27
C TYR A 417 -6.75 -15.73 -19.53
N HIS A 418 -7.33 -15.24 -18.43
CA HIS A 418 -8.29 -16.01 -17.65
C HIS A 418 -9.62 -16.21 -18.37
N ILE A 419 -10.07 -15.20 -19.12
CA ILE A 419 -11.31 -15.28 -19.91
C ILE A 419 -11.18 -16.39 -20.97
N LEU A 420 -10.10 -16.39 -21.76
CA LEU A 420 -9.94 -17.37 -22.83
C LEU A 420 -9.65 -18.80 -22.32
N ASN A 421 -8.80 -18.94 -21.30
CA ASN A 421 -8.36 -20.27 -20.85
C ASN A 421 -9.31 -20.94 -19.86
N TYR A 422 -10.03 -20.18 -19.03
CA TYR A 422 -10.94 -20.75 -18.04
C TYR A 422 -12.42 -20.56 -18.44
N ILE A 423 -12.85 -19.32 -18.66
CA ILE A 423 -14.27 -19.03 -18.89
C ILE A 423 -14.76 -19.65 -20.20
N VAL A 424 -14.04 -19.41 -21.31
CA VAL A 424 -14.43 -19.93 -22.62
C VAL A 424 -14.36 -21.47 -22.66
N MET A 425 -13.32 -22.08 -22.07
CA MET A 425 -13.19 -23.54 -22.04
C MET A 425 -14.32 -24.21 -21.26
N GLN A 426 -14.72 -23.68 -20.11
CA GLN A 426 -15.86 -24.18 -19.36
C GLN A 426 -17.18 -23.98 -20.12
N LEU A 427 -17.35 -22.86 -20.81
CA LEU A 427 -18.55 -22.59 -21.59
C LEU A 427 -18.70 -23.61 -22.72
N VAL A 428 -17.61 -23.99 -23.39
CA VAL A 428 -17.60 -25.07 -24.40
C VAL A 428 -17.99 -26.42 -23.77
N LEU A 429 -17.49 -26.77 -22.59
CA LEU A 429 -17.89 -28.01 -21.90
C LEU A 429 -19.38 -28.04 -21.58
N VAL A 430 -19.93 -26.92 -21.10
CA VAL A 430 -21.37 -26.83 -20.83
C VAL A 430 -22.15 -27.02 -22.14
N LEU A 431 -21.78 -26.33 -23.23
CA LEU A 431 -22.41 -26.47 -24.54
C LEU A 431 -22.37 -27.92 -25.06
N LEU A 432 -21.26 -28.63 -24.87
CA LEU A 432 -21.16 -30.06 -25.19
C LEU A 432 -22.09 -30.91 -24.32
N GLY A 433 -22.28 -30.54 -23.05
CA GLY A 433 -23.30 -31.13 -22.18
C GLY A 433 -24.70 -30.97 -22.75
N TRP A 434 -25.07 -29.80 -23.30
CA TRP A 434 -26.37 -29.60 -23.96
C TRP A 434 -26.58 -30.50 -25.18
N CYS A 435 -25.52 -30.98 -25.84
CA CYS A 435 -25.64 -31.93 -26.94
C CYS A 435 -26.32 -33.25 -26.54
N THR A 436 -26.28 -33.62 -25.26
CA THR A 436 -26.94 -34.84 -24.73
C THR A 436 -28.46 -34.83 -24.92
N PHE A 437 -29.09 -33.65 -24.94
CA PHE A 437 -30.53 -33.52 -25.17
C PHE A 437 -30.93 -33.91 -26.58
N PHE A 438 -30.05 -33.67 -27.57
CA PHE A 438 -30.31 -34.04 -28.94
C PHE A 438 -30.32 -35.56 -29.12
N LEU A 439 -29.53 -36.30 -28.32
CA LEU A 439 -29.58 -37.76 -28.09
C LEU A 439 -29.97 -38.57 -29.32
N PRO A 440 -30.51 -39.80 -29.32
CA PRO A 440 -31.86 -40.21 -28.90
C PRO A 440 -31.85 -41.03 -27.60
N PRO A 441 -33.01 -41.31 -26.96
CA PRO A 441 -33.04 -42.07 -25.70
C PRO A 441 -32.68 -43.55 -25.85
N GLU A 442 -32.65 -44.09 -27.07
CA GLU A 442 -32.29 -45.48 -27.37
C GLU A 442 -30.79 -45.76 -27.10
N SER A 443 -29.91 -44.77 -27.33
CA SER A 443 -28.46 -44.88 -27.12
C SER A 443 -28.05 -44.40 -25.73
N ILE A 444 -28.50 -45.12 -24.70
CA ILE A 444 -28.30 -44.79 -23.27
C ILE A 444 -26.82 -44.65 -22.93
N ASP A 445 -25.99 -45.59 -23.40
CA ASP A 445 -24.56 -45.63 -23.07
C ASP A 445 -23.83 -44.39 -23.59
N ALA A 446 -24.24 -43.88 -24.76
CA ALA A 446 -23.67 -42.66 -25.34
C ALA A 446 -24.08 -41.41 -24.55
N ARG A 447 -25.34 -41.28 -24.13
CA ARG A 447 -25.82 -40.15 -23.32
C ARG A 447 -25.11 -40.09 -21.96
N LEU A 448 -25.08 -41.21 -21.24
CA LEU A 448 -24.43 -41.29 -19.92
C LEU A 448 -22.91 -41.13 -20.03
N GLY A 449 -22.30 -41.69 -21.09
CA GLY A 449 -20.88 -41.50 -21.37
C GLY A 449 -20.50 -40.03 -21.54
N ILE A 450 -21.24 -39.28 -22.35
CA ILE A 450 -21.02 -37.83 -22.52
C ILE A 450 -21.28 -37.08 -21.21
N ALA A 451 -22.39 -37.36 -20.52
CA ALA A 451 -22.72 -36.67 -19.27
C ALA A 451 -21.65 -36.85 -18.18
N PHE A 452 -21.19 -38.09 -17.94
CA PHE A 452 -20.15 -38.37 -16.94
C PHE A 452 -18.78 -37.82 -17.34
N THR A 453 -18.43 -37.87 -18.63
CA THR A 453 -17.16 -37.30 -19.10
C THR A 453 -17.13 -35.77 -18.94
N MET A 454 -18.25 -35.06 -19.17
CA MET A 454 -18.32 -33.62 -18.93
C MET A 454 -18.22 -33.26 -17.44
N VAL A 455 -18.87 -34.03 -16.56
CA VAL A 455 -18.74 -33.85 -15.10
C VAL A 455 -17.31 -34.12 -14.63
N LEU A 456 -16.64 -35.13 -15.17
CA LEU A 456 -15.24 -35.39 -14.85
C LEU A 456 -14.33 -34.26 -15.37
N ALA A 457 -14.54 -33.81 -16.61
CA ALA A 457 -13.76 -32.75 -17.22
C ALA A 457 -13.86 -31.44 -16.44
N ILE A 458 -15.07 -31.02 -16.03
CA ILE A 458 -15.23 -29.80 -15.26
C ILE A 458 -14.60 -29.89 -13.87
N ASN A 459 -14.62 -31.06 -13.23
CA ASN A 459 -13.92 -31.27 -11.95
C ASN A 459 -12.40 -31.16 -12.11
N VAL A 460 -11.83 -31.65 -13.22
CA VAL A 460 -10.39 -31.46 -13.52
C VAL A 460 -10.08 -29.97 -13.69
N PHE A 461 -10.91 -29.22 -14.42
CA PHE A 461 -10.73 -27.77 -14.53
C PHE A 461 -10.85 -27.05 -13.18
N GLN A 462 -11.72 -27.53 -12.29
CA GLN A 462 -11.84 -26.99 -10.94
C GLN A 462 -10.58 -27.24 -10.10
N ILE A 463 -9.98 -28.42 -10.19
CA ILE A 463 -8.70 -28.72 -9.50
C ILE A 463 -7.60 -27.79 -10.00
N VAL A 464 -7.44 -27.68 -11.33
CA VAL A 464 -6.44 -26.78 -11.92
C VAL A 464 -6.68 -25.32 -11.50
N LEU A 465 -7.95 -24.88 -11.40
CA LEU A 465 -8.25 -23.54 -10.93
C LEU A 465 -7.80 -23.34 -9.47
N VAL A 466 -8.12 -24.28 -8.58
CA VAL A 466 -7.75 -24.21 -7.15
C VAL A 466 -6.23 -24.23 -6.96
N GLU A 467 -5.49 -25.03 -7.74
CA GLU A 467 -4.03 -25.07 -7.65
C GLU A 467 -3.34 -23.76 -8.08
N ASN A 468 -3.99 -22.95 -8.91
CA ASN A 468 -3.45 -21.67 -9.39
C ASN A 468 -3.89 -20.46 -8.57
N LEU A 469 -4.83 -20.63 -7.63
CA LEU A 469 -5.29 -19.56 -6.74
C LEU A 469 -4.70 -19.78 -5.34
N PRO A 470 -4.31 -18.72 -4.63
CA PRO A 470 -3.93 -18.86 -3.22
C PRO A 470 -5.12 -19.29 -2.37
N GLU A 471 -4.85 -19.99 -1.29
CA GLU A 471 -5.86 -20.43 -0.34
C GLU A 471 -6.45 -19.22 0.39
N THR A 472 -7.68 -18.84 0.05
CA THR A 472 -8.47 -17.79 0.73
C THR A 472 -9.68 -18.39 1.41
N GLY A 473 -10.10 -17.80 2.54
CA GLY A 473 -11.33 -18.20 3.23
C GLY A 473 -12.61 -17.96 2.41
N ASP A 474 -12.54 -17.05 1.44
CA ASP A 474 -13.65 -16.66 0.58
C ASP A 474 -13.59 -17.29 -0.81
N LEU A 475 -14.77 -17.55 -1.38
CA LEU A 475 -14.95 -18.05 -2.74
C LEU A 475 -14.90 -16.90 -3.75
N SER A 476 -13.98 -16.99 -4.71
CA SER A 476 -13.88 -16.04 -5.83
C SER A 476 -15.07 -16.14 -6.79
N ARG A 477 -15.38 -15.06 -7.52
CA ARG A 477 -16.42 -15.06 -8.59
C ARG A 477 -16.18 -16.15 -9.64
N LEU A 478 -14.93 -16.43 -10.00
CA LEU A 478 -14.57 -17.47 -10.96
C LEU A 478 -14.85 -18.88 -10.42
N GLN A 479 -14.62 -19.13 -9.12
CA GLN A 479 -15.01 -20.39 -8.47
C GLN A 479 -16.53 -20.53 -8.40
N TRP A 480 -17.27 -19.45 -8.07
CA TRP A 480 -18.73 -19.46 -8.12
C TRP A 480 -19.27 -19.82 -9.51
N PHE A 481 -18.71 -19.23 -10.57
CA PHE A 481 -19.07 -19.58 -11.95
C PHE A 481 -18.80 -21.06 -12.26
N THR A 482 -17.66 -21.58 -11.81
CA THR A 482 -17.30 -22.99 -12.01
C THR A 482 -18.26 -23.92 -11.26
N ILE A 483 -18.58 -23.63 -10.00
CA ILE A 483 -19.54 -24.41 -9.20
C ILE A 483 -20.93 -24.42 -9.84
N LEU A 484 -21.40 -23.27 -10.34
CA LEU A 484 -22.68 -23.17 -11.04
C LEU A 484 -22.69 -24.04 -12.31
N ASN A 485 -21.63 -23.99 -13.11
CA ASN A 485 -21.50 -24.85 -14.30
C ASN A 485 -21.46 -26.34 -13.93
N THR A 486 -20.79 -26.71 -12.84
CA THR A 486 -20.77 -28.09 -12.32
C THR A 486 -22.15 -28.55 -11.89
N ILE A 487 -22.94 -27.70 -11.23
CA ILE A 487 -24.33 -28.00 -10.87
C ILE A 487 -25.18 -28.20 -12.12
N VAL A 488 -25.04 -27.34 -13.15
CA VAL A 488 -25.77 -27.47 -14.41
C VAL A 488 -25.43 -28.79 -15.11
N LEU A 489 -24.15 -29.14 -15.23
CA LEU A 489 -23.74 -30.42 -15.81
C LEU A 489 -24.20 -31.62 -14.99
N GLY A 490 -24.21 -31.50 -13.65
CA GLY A 490 -24.78 -32.51 -12.76
C GLY A 490 -26.29 -32.70 -12.98
N LEU A 491 -27.04 -31.63 -13.18
CA LEU A 491 -28.47 -31.69 -13.51
C LEU A 491 -28.71 -32.33 -14.87
N ILE A 492 -27.88 -32.03 -15.88
CA ILE A 492 -27.93 -32.69 -17.20
C ILE A 492 -27.67 -34.20 -17.05
N ALA A 493 -26.72 -34.60 -16.21
CA ALA A 493 -26.46 -36.02 -15.95
C ALA A 493 -27.64 -36.71 -15.26
N VAL A 494 -28.26 -36.06 -14.26
CA VAL A 494 -29.46 -36.59 -13.58
C VAL A 494 -30.63 -36.69 -14.56
N GLU A 495 -30.86 -35.67 -15.38
CA GLU A 495 -31.88 -35.69 -16.44
C GLU A 495 -31.67 -36.87 -17.38
N SER A 496 -30.44 -37.10 -17.82
CA SER A 496 -30.11 -38.21 -18.72
C SER A 496 -30.47 -39.55 -18.09
N VAL A 497 -30.20 -39.75 -16.79
CA VAL A 497 -30.62 -40.96 -16.05
C VAL A 497 -32.15 -41.08 -15.98
N VAL A 498 -32.85 -39.98 -15.71
CA VAL A 498 -34.32 -39.97 -15.63
C VAL A 498 -34.95 -40.32 -16.98
N VAL A 499 -34.50 -39.70 -18.07
CA VAL A 499 -34.98 -39.99 -19.43
C VAL A 499 -34.73 -41.45 -19.81
N CYS A 500 -33.54 -41.99 -19.49
CA CYS A 500 -33.25 -43.39 -19.73
C CYS A 500 -34.17 -44.33 -18.91
N GLY A 501 -34.48 -43.95 -17.66
CA GLY A 501 -35.44 -44.67 -16.82
C GLY A 501 -36.84 -44.68 -17.42
N CYS A 502 -37.31 -43.53 -17.90
CA CYS A 502 -38.61 -43.37 -18.55
C CYS A 502 -38.69 -44.14 -19.88
N ALA A 503 -37.66 -44.06 -20.72
CA ALA A 503 -37.59 -44.78 -21.99
C ALA A 503 -37.69 -46.30 -21.78
N ARG A 504 -36.91 -46.85 -20.83
CA ARG A 504 -36.97 -48.28 -20.46
C ARG A 504 -38.31 -48.70 -19.84
N ALA A 505 -38.99 -47.79 -19.15
CA ALA A 505 -40.32 -48.06 -18.60
C ALA A 505 -41.38 -48.10 -19.71
N LEU A 506 -41.27 -47.22 -20.71
CA LEU A 506 -42.15 -47.18 -21.87
C LEU A 506 -41.97 -48.42 -22.76
N GLU A 507 -40.74 -48.83 -23.05
CA GLU A 507 -40.45 -50.06 -23.80
C GLU A 507 -41.07 -51.28 -23.11
N ARG A 508 -40.88 -51.42 -21.79
CA ARG A 508 -41.50 -52.50 -21.01
C ARG A 508 -43.02 -52.49 -21.10
N ARG A 509 -43.66 -51.31 -21.06
CA ARG A 509 -45.12 -51.19 -21.26
C ARG A 509 -45.53 -51.63 -22.67
N HIS A 510 -44.82 -51.22 -23.71
CA HIS A 510 -45.11 -51.64 -25.08
C HIS A 510 -44.89 -53.14 -25.30
N GLU A 511 -43.89 -53.75 -24.66
CA GLU A 511 -43.69 -55.20 -24.69
C GLU A 511 -44.82 -55.94 -23.97
N LEU A 512 -45.26 -55.45 -22.80
CA LEU A 512 -46.42 -55.97 -22.08
C LEU A 512 -47.68 -55.87 -22.92
N ASP A 513 -47.96 -54.72 -23.54
CA ASP A 513 -49.10 -54.53 -24.43
C ASP A 513 -49.06 -55.47 -25.63
N ARG A 514 -47.87 -55.68 -26.23
CA ARG A 514 -47.68 -56.66 -27.31
C ARG A 514 -47.97 -58.09 -26.83
N HIS A 515 -47.52 -58.47 -25.64
CA HIS A 515 -47.81 -59.77 -25.04
C HIS A 515 -49.29 -59.94 -24.74
N VAL A 516 -49.93 -58.96 -24.11
CA VAL A 516 -51.37 -58.98 -23.79
C VAL A 516 -52.20 -59.08 -25.08
N LYS A 517 -51.90 -58.29 -26.12
CA LYS A 517 -52.58 -58.39 -27.43
C LYS A 517 -52.43 -59.79 -28.05
N LYS A 518 -51.25 -60.43 -27.95
CA LYS A 518 -51.06 -61.83 -28.39
C LYS A 518 -51.95 -62.81 -27.61
N PHE A 519 -52.10 -62.64 -26.29
CA PHE A 519 -52.97 -63.50 -25.47
C PHE A 519 -54.46 -63.28 -25.76
N VAL A 520 -54.89 -62.03 -25.98
CA VAL A 520 -56.28 -61.70 -26.36
C VAL A 520 -56.64 -62.29 -27.73
N ASN A 521 -55.74 -62.24 -28.71
CA ASN A 521 -55.97 -62.76 -30.06
C ASN A 521 -55.94 -64.31 -30.16
N ARG A 522 -55.70 -65.06 -29.06
CA ARG A 522 -55.89 -66.51 -29.08
C ARG A 522 -57.40 -66.86 -29.12
N PRO A 523 -57.84 -67.80 -29.97
CA PRO A 523 -59.24 -68.21 -30.05
C PRO A 523 -59.75 -68.82 -28.74
N ASP A 524 -58.85 -69.39 -27.92
CA ASP A 524 -59.19 -69.95 -26.60
C ASP A 524 -59.52 -68.89 -25.55
N ALA A 525 -58.87 -67.72 -25.61
CA ALA A 525 -59.18 -66.59 -24.74
C ALA A 525 -60.59 -66.04 -25.04
N HIS A 526 -60.96 -65.96 -26.32
CA HIS A 526 -62.31 -65.60 -26.75
C HIS A 526 -63.37 -66.62 -26.28
N ARG A 527 -63.02 -67.91 -26.20
CA ARG A 527 -63.89 -68.96 -25.66
C ARG A 527 -64.04 -68.83 -24.14
N ALA A 528 -62.96 -68.57 -23.41
CA ALA A 528 -62.98 -68.39 -21.95
C ALA A 528 -63.77 -67.13 -21.53
N VAL A 529 -63.56 -66.00 -22.20
CA VAL A 529 -64.30 -64.75 -21.93
C VAL A 529 -65.80 -64.94 -22.19
N ARG A 530 -66.18 -65.62 -23.28
CA ARG A 530 -67.60 -65.94 -23.54
C ARG A 530 -68.21 -66.85 -22.48
N ARG A 531 -67.45 -67.78 -21.89
CA ARG A 531 -67.92 -68.62 -20.77
C ARG A 531 -68.17 -67.80 -19.51
N ILE A 532 -67.26 -66.90 -19.16
CA ILE A 532 -67.38 -66.02 -17.99
C ILE A 532 -68.54 -65.03 -18.17
N GLN A 533 -68.69 -64.41 -19.35
CA GLN A 533 -69.84 -63.52 -19.63
C GLN A 533 -71.19 -64.24 -19.54
N ARG A 534 -71.26 -65.50 -20.00
CA ARG A 534 -72.47 -66.32 -19.86
C ARG A 534 -72.76 -66.68 -18.39
N ALA A 535 -71.74 -67.00 -17.61
CA ALA A 535 -71.89 -67.27 -16.17
C ALA A 535 -72.33 -66.01 -15.40
N ALA A 536 -71.75 -64.85 -15.69
CA ALA A 536 -72.13 -63.58 -15.07
C ALA A 536 -73.57 -63.15 -15.44
N ARG A 537 -73.98 -63.30 -16.70
CA ARG A 537 -75.38 -63.05 -17.10
C ARG A 537 -76.36 -63.97 -16.38
N ARG A 538 -75.99 -65.24 -16.16
CA ARG A 538 -76.81 -66.17 -15.37
C ARG A 538 -76.91 -65.73 -13.91
N LEU A 539 -75.83 -65.29 -13.28
CA LEU A 539 -75.87 -64.79 -11.90
C LEU A 539 -76.71 -63.52 -11.77
N ILE A 540 -76.60 -62.57 -12.70
CA ILE A 540 -77.42 -61.35 -12.70
C ILE A 540 -78.90 -61.69 -12.92
N LEU A 541 -79.21 -62.63 -13.81
CA LEU A 541 -80.57 -63.11 -14.02
C LEU A 541 -81.12 -63.81 -12.78
N LEU A 542 -80.34 -64.67 -12.13
CA LEU A 542 -80.71 -65.32 -10.88
C LEU A 542 -80.94 -64.31 -9.75
N GLN A 543 -80.13 -63.26 -9.68
CA GLN A 543 -80.32 -62.18 -8.71
C GLN A 543 -81.60 -61.37 -9.00
N LYS A 544 -81.89 -61.07 -10.27
CA LYS A 544 -83.16 -60.42 -10.65
C LYS A 544 -84.38 -61.29 -10.37
N VAL A 545 -84.28 -62.60 -10.63
CA VAL A 545 -85.35 -63.56 -10.31
C VAL A 545 -85.52 -63.70 -8.80
N ALA A 546 -84.44 -63.75 -8.03
CA ALA A 546 -84.51 -63.78 -6.57
C ALA A 546 -85.20 -62.52 -6.01
N VAL A 547 -84.83 -61.33 -6.49
CA VAL A 547 -85.48 -60.07 -6.09
C VAL A 547 -86.96 -60.04 -6.50
N ALA A 548 -87.31 -60.51 -7.70
CA ALA A 548 -88.71 -60.57 -8.14
C ALA A 548 -89.56 -61.60 -7.39
N VAL A 549 -88.96 -62.71 -6.94
CA VAL A 549 -89.61 -63.71 -6.08
C VAL A 549 -89.83 -63.14 -4.68
N GLU A 550 -88.84 -62.42 -4.13
CA GLU A 550 -88.92 -61.79 -2.82
C GLU A 550 -89.96 -60.66 -2.77
N GLU A 551 -90.13 -59.90 -3.87
CA GLU A 551 -91.17 -58.87 -4.03
C GLU A 551 -92.59 -59.46 -4.20
N SER A 552 -92.73 -60.75 -4.54
CA SER A 552 -94.02 -61.45 -4.66
C SER A 552 -94.49 -62.15 -3.39
N LEU A 553 -93.62 -62.25 -2.37
CA LEU A 553 -93.85 -63.06 -1.16
C LEU A 553 -94.15 -62.24 0.11
N ASP A 554 -94.18 -60.91 0.06
CA ASP A 554 -94.56 -60.06 1.21
C ASP A 554 -95.57 -58.95 0.83
N PRO A 555 -96.88 -59.18 1.01
CA PRO A 555 -97.88 -58.13 1.06
C PRO A 555 -98.07 -57.62 2.49
N GLN A 556 -97.93 -56.30 2.67
CA GLN A 556 -98.14 -55.50 3.89
C GLN A 556 -97.01 -55.65 4.93
N GLU A 557 -96.39 -54.58 5.43
CA GLU A 557 -97.05 -53.41 6.02
C GLU A 557 -96.09 -52.19 6.03
N LYS A 558 -96.59 -51.05 5.53
CA LYS A 558 -95.94 -49.73 5.64
C LYS A 558 -96.23 -49.14 7.02
N GLY A 559 -95.19 -48.78 7.77
CA GLY A 559 -95.27 -47.92 8.96
C GLY A 559 -93.88 -47.30 9.27
N PRO A 560 -93.79 -46.05 9.74
CA PRO A 560 -92.78 -45.10 9.27
C PRO A 560 -91.48 -45.08 10.11
N PRO A 561 -90.34 -44.63 9.54
CA PRO A 561 -89.14 -44.33 10.31
C PRO A 561 -89.16 -42.87 10.82
N SER A 562 -88.91 -42.71 12.12
CA SER A 562 -88.47 -41.46 12.73
C SER A 562 -86.94 -41.33 12.67
N TRP A 563 -86.49 -40.09 12.83
CA TRP A 563 -85.25 -39.50 12.33
C TRP A 563 -83.96 -39.84 13.12
N LYS A 564 -82.83 -39.81 12.39
CA LYS A 564 -81.46 -39.38 12.79
C LYS A 564 -80.80 -40.20 13.93
N GLU A 565 -79.49 -40.46 13.98
CA GLU A 565 -78.31 -39.81 13.43
C GLU A 565 -77.10 -40.75 13.64
N ARG A 566 -76.06 -40.58 12.81
CA ARG A 566 -74.61 -40.77 13.07
C ARG A 566 -74.14 -41.55 14.31
N GLY A 567 -73.22 -42.49 14.07
CA GLY A 567 -72.19 -42.88 15.04
C GLY A 567 -71.63 -44.28 14.75
N SER A 568 -70.46 -44.41 14.11
CA SER A 568 -69.15 -44.43 14.77
C SER A 568 -68.87 -45.71 15.57
N ALA A 569 -67.99 -46.52 15.00
CA ALA A 569 -66.88 -47.24 15.65
C ALA A 569 -67.16 -48.23 16.81
N ARG A 570 -66.74 -49.48 16.61
CA ARG A 570 -65.56 -50.12 17.25
C ARG A 570 -65.55 -51.63 16.91
N LEU A 571 -64.50 -52.15 16.29
CA LEU A 571 -63.25 -52.65 16.90
C LEU A 571 -63.46 -53.90 17.77
N TRP A 572 -62.88 -55.02 17.31
CA TRP A 572 -61.98 -55.96 18.03
C TRP A 572 -61.64 -57.11 17.03
N SER A 573 -60.46 -57.15 16.40
CA SER A 573 -59.10 -57.50 16.88
C SER A 573 -58.82 -59.01 16.94
N GLY A 574 -57.85 -59.47 16.15
CA GLY A 574 -57.27 -60.82 16.20
C GLY A 574 -56.06 -60.97 15.26
N ARG A 575 -54.85 -60.75 15.80
CA ARG A 575 -53.52 -60.63 15.15
C ARG A 575 -52.93 -61.90 14.52
N ARG A 576 -52.16 -61.71 13.42
CA ARG A 576 -50.69 -61.97 13.21
C ARG A 576 -50.46 -62.17 11.70
N GLY A 577 -49.51 -61.58 10.97
CA GLY A 577 -48.29 -60.84 11.28
C GLY A 577 -47.15 -61.35 10.39
N ARG A 578 -46.76 -60.61 9.34
CA ARG A 578 -45.42 -60.63 8.71
C ARG A 578 -45.15 -59.30 8.00
N HIS A 579 -44.05 -58.65 8.40
CA HIS A 579 -43.51 -57.38 7.93
C HIS A 579 -42.49 -57.60 6.80
N ARG A 580 -42.46 -56.73 5.76
CA ARG A 580 -41.41 -55.73 5.41
C ARG A 580 -41.64 -55.10 3.99
N PRO A 581 -40.96 -54.00 3.58
CA PRO A 581 -41.62 -52.68 3.49
C PRO A 581 -41.46 -51.93 2.13
N SER A 582 -42.15 -50.78 2.06
CA SER A 582 -41.81 -49.51 1.36
C SER A 582 -41.55 -49.52 -0.16
N ASP A 583 -42.56 -49.06 -0.92
CA ASP A 583 -42.41 -48.55 -2.29
C ASP A 583 -43.36 -47.35 -2.51
N GLY A 584 -43.22 -46.32 -1.66
CA GLY A 584 -44.05 -45.11 -1.68
C GLY A 584 -43.63 -44.04 -2.70
N TRP A 585 -42.46 -44.18 -3.33
CA TRP A 585 -41.88 -43.15 -4.21
C TRP A 585 -42.09 -43.40 -5.71
N ARG A 586 -42.57 -44.60 -6.09
CA ARG A 586 -42.76 -44.98 -7.50
C ARG A 586 -43.97 -44.34 -8.18
N TRP A 587 -44.89 -43.75 -7.42
CA TRP A 587 -46.16 -43.26 -7.96
C TRP A 587 -46.21 -41.75 -8.25
N MET A 588 -45.24 -40.96 -7.76
CA MET A 588 -45.22 -39.51 -8.06
C MET A 588 -44.51 -39.18 -9.39
N ALA A 589 -43.46 -39.91 -9.76
CA ALA A 589 -42.74 -39.65 -11.02
C ALA A 589 -43.56 -39.95 -12.29
N VAL A 590 -44.50 -40.91 -12.21
CA VAL A 590 -45.34 -41.30 -13.36
C VAL A 590 -46.46 -40.28 -13.62
N ARG A 591 -46.83 -39.44 -12.65
CA ARG A 591 -47.90 -38.45 -12.81
C ARG A 591 -47.41 -37.13 -13.42
N ALA A 592 -46.15 -36.76 -13.23
CA ALA A 592 -45.60 -35.51 -13.76
C ALA A 592 -45.34 -35.52 -15.29
N CYS A 593 -45.16 -36.69 -15.91
CA CYS A 593 -44.95 -36.79 -17.37
C CYS A 593 -46.23 -36.68 -18.22
N ALA A 594 -47.41 -36.55 -17.62
CA ALA A 594 -48.69 -36.55 -18.35
C ALA A 594 -49.30 -35.16 -18.58
N GLU A 595 -48.73 -34.09 -18.03
CA GLU A 595 -49.35 -32.75 -18.09
C GLU A 595 -48.58 -31.70 -18.91
N TRP A 596 -47.51 -32.08 -19.62
CA TRP A 596 -46.86 -31.21 -20.62
C TRP A 596 -46.85 -31.91 -21.97
N GLY A 597 -47.91 -31.66 -22.75
CA GLY A 597 -48.07 -32.03 -24.15
C GLY A 597 -48.92 -30.98 -24.84
#